data_AF-A0AAE1M313-F1
#
_entry.id   AF-A0AAE1M313-F1
#
_cell.length_a   1.000
_cell.length_b   1.000
_cell.length_c   1.000
_cell.angle_alpha   90.00
_cell.angle_beta   90.00
_cell.angle_gamma   90.00
#
_symmetry.space_group_name_H-M   'P 1'
#
loop_
_entity.id
_entity.type
_entity.pdbx_description
1 polymer ?
#
loop_
_entity_poly.entity_id
_entity_poly.type
_entity_poly.pdbx_seq_one_letter_code
_entity_poly.pdbx_strand_id
1 'polypeptide(L)'
;MSHVLLHTSTLHSHLERSNSHEGISDDPLIAFSKDIGFERASEASFTWDFKVSPLTLMEYIAQVVCWQRLCMLEDAGYSFSSSDYWQKHILCWDVQAENWGGEMAVGFDGAGQKMYDLLSLKRDIDLESEAYKQASELVWRLLAKSSMQKITHGKNLTHSVHLGHLWDENPGKDCEEGTFGELLRYGTVRRRKTRETIVRKEATKAKVLLK
;
A
#
# COMPACT_ATOMS: atom_id res chain seq x y z
N MET A 1 -17.03 -20.98 9.76
CA MET A 1 -17.19 -19.61 10.34
C MET A 1 -16.67 -19.49 11.77
N SER A 2 -17.08 -20.33 12.73
CA SER A 2 -16.61 -20.25 14.13
C SER A 2 -15.10 -20.45 14.32
N HIS A 3 -14.48 -21.39 13.61
CA HIS A 3 -13.03 -21.63 13.70
C HIS A 3 -12.18 -20.47 13.14
N VAL A 4 -12.59 -19.88 12.00
CA VAL A 4 -11.89 -18.73 11.41
C VAL A 4 -12.01 -17.51 12.34
N LEU A 5 -13.20 -17.27 12.92
CA LEU A 5 -13.42 -16.22 13.90
C LEU A 5 -12.58 -16.42 15.18
N LEU A 6 -12.47 -17.65 15.67
CA LEU A 6 -11.62 -18.03 16.80
C LEU A 6 -10.13 -17.75 16.51
N HIS A 7 -9.61 -18.13 15.35
CA HIS A 7 -8.21 -17.88 15.00
C HIS A 7 -7.89 -16.40 14.75
N THR A 8 -8.80 -15.65 14.12
CA THR A 8 -8.67 -14.19 14.01
C THR A 8 -8.74 -13.51 15.38
N SER A 9 -9.52 -14.07 16.33
CA SER A 9 -9.54 -13.60 17.71
C SER A 9 -8.22 -13.88 18.43
N THR A 10 -7.55 -15.01 18.16
CA THR A 10 -6.21 -15.28 18.74
C THR A 10 -5.13 -14.37 18.19
N LEU A 11 -5.15 -14.08 16.88
CA LEU A 11 -4.25 -13.10 16.26
C LEU A 11 -4.51 -11.69 16.83
N HIS A 12 -5.78 -11.31 16.98
CA HIS A 12 -6.16 -10.06 17.65
C HIS A 12 -5.69 -10.05 19.10
N SER A 13 -5.85 -11.14 19.84
CA SER A 13 -5.35 -11.28 21.21
C SER A 13 -3.82 -11.27 21.32
N HIS A 14 -3.08 -11.76 20.31
CA HIS A 14 -1.62 -11.64 20.24
C HIS A 14 -1.23 -10.16 20.11
N LEU A 15 -1.92 -9.43 19.22
CA LEU A 15 -1.74 -7.98 19.04
C LEU A 15 -2.27 -7.13 20.22
N GLU A 16 -3.26 -7.61 20.97
CA GLU A 16 -3.77 -6.94 22.18
C GLU A 16 -2.87 -7.17 23.40
N ARG A 17 -2.17 -8.32 23.46
CA ARG A 17 -1.24 -8.66 24.57
C ARG A 17 0.18 -8.14 24.32
N SER A 18 0.53 -7.88 23.07
CA SER A 18 1.85 -7.43 22.63
C SER A 18 1.70 -6.31 21.62
N ASN A 19 2.32 -5.16 21.89
CA ASN A 19 2.47 -4.08 20.90
C ASN A 19 3.60 -4.38 19.87
N SER A 20 3.99 -5.65 19.71
CA SER A 20 5.05 -6.10 18.81
C SER A 20 4.49 -7.06 17.77
N HIS A 21 5.02 -6.96 16.54
CA HIS A 21 4.74 -7.90 15.45
C HIS A 21 5.62 -9.17 15.54
N GLU A 22 6.66 -9.18 16.36
CA GLU A 22 7.63 -10.28 16.42
C GLU A 22 7.00 -11.60 16.87
N GLY A 23 7.29 -12.68 16.14
CA GLY A 23 6.83 -14.03 16.48
C GLY A 23 5.38 -14.32 16.09
N ILE A 24 4.67 -13.36 15.49
CA ILE A 24 3.29 -13.58 15.01
C ILE A 24 3.27 -14.66 13.92
N SER A 25 4.38 -14.83 13.17
CA SER A 25 4.54 -15.89 12.18
C SER A 25 4.52 -17.31 12.76
N ASP A 26 4.66 -17.49 14.09
CA ASP A 26 4.50 -18.78 14.75
C ASP A 26 3.03 -19.20 14.89
N ASP A 27 2.08 -18.28 14.73
CA ASP A 27 0.65 -18.61 14.76
C ASP A 27 0.28 -19.49 13.55
N PRO A 28 -0.41 -20.63 13.75
CA PRO A 28 -0.85 -21.50 12.66
C PRO A 28 -1.68 -20.80 11.58
N LEU A 29 -2.33 -19.68 11.91
CA LEU A 29 -3.07 -18.85 10.96
C LEU A 29 -2.15 -18.20 9.93
N ILE A 30 -0.88 -17.92 10.24
CA ILE A 30 0.03 -17.25 9.29
C ILE A 30 1.39 -17.93 9.15
N ALA A 31 1.56 -19.14 9.68
CA ALA A 31 2.82 -19.89 9.58
C ALA A 31 3.36 -20.07 8.16
N PHE A 32 2.47 -20.15 7.15
CA PHE A 32 2.86 -20.21 5.73
C PHE A 32 3.61 -18.95 5.24
N SER A 33 3.54 -17.84 5.98
CA SER A 33 4.24 -16.61 5.63
C SER A 33 5.76 -16.70 5.75
N LYS A 34 6.26 -17.68 6.51
CA LYS A 34 7.70 -17.96 6.65
C LYS A 34 8.37 -18.33 5.33
N ASP A 35 7.59 -18.87 4.39
CA ASP A 35 8.06 -19.28 3.07
C ASP A 35 7.88 -18.18 2.01
N ILE A 36 7.39 -17.00 2.39
CA ILE A 36 7.17 -15.87 1.47
C ILE A 36 8.44 -15.00 1.42
N GLY A 37 9.14 -15.04 0.29
CA GLY A 37 10.22 -14.11 -0.03
C GLY A 37 9.74 -12.85 -0.78
N PHE A 38 10.70 -12.05 -1.26
CA PHE A 38 10.43 -10.81 -2.00
C PHE A 38 10.12 -11.02 -3.49
N GLU A 39 10.28 -12.24 -4.01
CA GLU A 39 10.19 -12.54 -5.45
C GLU A 39 8.85 -12.09 -6.03
N ARG A 40 7.75 -12.34 -5.30
CA ARG A 40 6.40 -11.96 -5.74
C ARG A 40 6.21 -10.44 -5.79
N ALA A 41 6.85 -9.70 -4.89
CA ALA A 41 6.83 -8.25 -4.91
C ALA A 41 7.61 -7.73 -6.12
N SER A 42 8.80 -8.29 -6.38
CA SER A 42 9.62 -7.94 -7.55
C SER A 42 8.94 -8.30 -8.88
N GLU A 43 8.32 -9.48 -8.99
CA GLU A 43 7.49 -9.88 -10.14
C GLU A 43 6.34 -8.91 -10.39
N ALA A 44 5.74 -8.40 -9.30
CA ALA A 44 4.70 -7.39 -9.36
C ALA A 44 5.26 -5.97 -9.56
N SER A 45 6.57 -5.77 -9.81
CA SER A 45 7.24 -4.48 -9.98
C SER A 45 7.23 -3.56 -8.75
N PHE A 46 7.10 -4.13 -7.55
CA PHE A 46 7.37 -3.42 -6.31
C PHE A 46 8.86 -3.52 -5.99
N THR A 47 9.60 -2.43 -6.19
CA THR A 47 11.06 -2.37 -5.99
C THR A 47 11.41 -1.49 -4.80
N TRP A 48 10.90 -1.85 -3.62
CA TRP A 48 11.25 -1.18 -2.37
C TRP A 48 12.65 -1.57 -1.90
N ASP A 49 13.37 -0.63 -1.30
CA ASP A 49 14.70 -0.77 -0.73
C ASP A 49 14.64 -1.27 0.73
N PHE A 50 13.98 -2.41 0.93
CA PHE A 50 13.84 -3.02 2.25
C PHE A 50 15.20 -3.33 2.89
N LYS A 51 15.36 -2.92 4.16
CA LYS A 51 16.55 -3.24 4.99
C LYS A 51 16.31 -4.35 6.00
N VAL A 52 15.07 -4.84 6.07
CA VAL A 52 14.65 -5.92 6.97
C VAL A 52 14.45 -7.22 6.18
N SER A 53 14.40 -8.35 6.90
CA SER A 53 14.14 -9.65 6.28
C SER A 53 12.70 -9.73 5.72
N PRO A 54 12.44 -10.61 4.73
CA PRO A 54 11.08 -10.89 4.27
C PRO A 54 10.15 -11.30 5.41
N LEU A 55 10.63 -12.12 6.34
CA LEU A 55 9.87 -12.56 7.51
C LEU A 55 9.41 -11.37 8.36
N THR A 56 10.33 -10.47 8.70
CA THR A 56 10.01 -9.25 9.45
C THR A 56 8.95 -8.40 8.74
N LEU A 57 9.03 -8.29 7.41
CA LEU A 57 8.02 -7.60 6.63
C LEU A 57 6.66 -8.31 6.70
N MET A 58 6.63 -9.64 6.53
CA MET A 58 5.39 -10.43 6.59
C MET A 58 4.71 -10.32 7.95
N GLU A 59 5.49 -10.34 9.03
CA GLU A 59 4.99 -10.12 10.39
C GLU A 59 4.41 -8.71 10.55
N TYR A 60 5.09 -7.68 10.03
CA TYR A 60 4.61 -6.30 10.02
C TYR A 60 3.30 -6.12 9.23
N ILE A 61 3.10 -6.89 8.15
CA ILE A 61 1.86 -6.88 7.36
C ILE A 61 0.95 -8.07 7.65
N ALA A 62 0.99 -8.65 8.86
CA ALA A 62 0.24 -9.86 9.22
C ALA A 62 -1.26 -9.79 8.88
N GLN A 63 -1.89 -8.61 8.94
CA GLN A 63 -3.27 -8.38 8.51
C GLN A 63 -3.49 -8.69 7.01
N VAL A 64 -2.52 -8.35 6.16
CA VAL A 64 -2.52 -8.64 4.72
C VAL A 64 -2.31 -10.14 4.50
N VAL A 65 -1.41 -10.76 5.26
CA VAL A 65 -1.16 -12.20 5.23
C VAL A 65 -2.41 -12.99 5.63
N CYS A 66 -3.15 -12.53 6.65
CA CYS A 66 -4.41 -13.14 7.06
C CYS A 66 -5.46 -13.08 5.94
N TRP A 67 -5.59 -11.94 5.28
CA TRP A 67 -6.45 -11.81 4.10
C TRP A 67 -6.01 -12.76 2.98
N GLN A 68 -4.71 -12.84 2.70
CA GLN A 68 -4.17 -13.77 1.71
C GLN A 68 -4.54 -15.22 2.05
N ARG A 69 -4.50 -15.62 3.32
CA ARG A 69 -4.94 -16.95 3.74
C ARG A 69 -6.42 -17.19 3.44
N LEU A 70 -7.30 -16.22 3.70
CA LEU A 70 -8.73 -16.35 3.38
C LEU A 70 -8.93 -16.58 1.88
N CYS A 71 -8.17 -15.89 1.03
CA CYS A 71 -8.20 -16.09 -0.42
C CYS A 71 -7.70 -17.48 -0.87
N MET A 72 -7.00 -18.22 0.00
CA MET A 72 -6.47 -19.56 -0.27
C MET A 72 -7.41 -20.69 0.19
N LEU A 73 -8.43 -20.42 1.02
CA LEU A 73 -9.31 -21.45 1.59
C LEU A 73 -10.35 -21.95 0.60
N GLU A 74 -10.27 -23.22 0.22
CA GLU A 74 -11.29 -23.90 -0.61
C GLU A 74 -12.47 -24.43 0.22
N ASP A 75 -12.23 -24.73 1.50
CA ASP A 75 -13.30 -25.04 2.46
C ASP A 75 -13.03 -24.29 3.77
N ALA A 76 -13.75 -23.20 4.01
CA ALA A 76 -13.70 -22.47 5.27
C ALA A 76 -14.72 -23.01 6.30
N GLY A 77 -15.21 -24.23 6.07
CA GLY A 77 -16.27 -24.90 6.80
C GLY A 77 -17.65 -24.62 6.21
N TYR A 78 -18.59 -25.54 6.45
CA TYR A 78 -19.97 -25.48 5.94
C TYR A 78 -20.06 -25.40 4.40
N SER A 79 -19.13 -26.06 3.71
CA SER A 79 -19.07 -26.07 2.24
C SER A 79 -18.90 -24.68 1.62
N PHE A 80 -18.30 -23.73 2.36
CA PHE A 80 -18.05 -22.38 1.88
C PHE A 80 -16.61 -22.25 1.36
N SER A 81 -16.47 -22.00 0.06
CA SER A 81 -15.19 -21.69 -0.59
C SER A 81 -14.92 -20.18 -0.53
N SER A 82 -14.03 -19.75 0.37
CA SER A 82 -13.59 -18.35 0.41
C SER A 82 -12.81 -17.99 -0.84
N SER A 83 -12.00 -18.92 -1.35
CA SER A 83 -11.26 -18.81 -2.61
C SER A 83 -12.20 -18.48 -3.78
N ASP A 84 -13.32 -19.19 -3.95
CA ASP A 84 -14.24 -18.90 -5.06
C ASP A 84 -15.05 -17.63 -4.82
N TYR A 85 -15.37 -17.35 -3.55
CA TYR A 85 -16.15 -16.18 -3.18
C TYR A 85 -15.42 -14.88 -3.56
N TRP A 86 -14.16 -14.72 -3.14
CA TRP A 86 -13.47 -13.45 -3.37
C TRP A 86 -13.28 -13.16 -4.86
N GLN A 87 -13.03 -14.19 -5.67
CA GLN A 87 -12.88 -14.06 -7.12
C GLN A 87 -14.13 -13.54 -7.82
N LYS A 88 -15.33 -13.86 -7.29
CA LYS A 88 -16.61 -13.50 -7.91
C LYS A 88 -17.23 -12.23 -7.33
N HIS A 89 -16.90 -11.90 -6.08
CA HIS A 89 -17.64 -10.91 -5.31
C HIS A 89 -16.79 -9.74 -4.82
N ILE A 90 -15.47 -9.78 -4.96
CA ILE A 90 -14.59 -8.71 -4.51
C ILE A 90 -14.04 -7.94 -5.72
N LEU A 91 -14.14 -6.62 -5.66
CA LEU A 91 -13.56 -5.73 -6.65
C LEU A 91 -12.03 -5.72 -6.49
N CYS A 92 -11.33 -6.18 -7.51
CA CYS A 92 -9.87 -6.09 -7.60
C CYS A 92 -9.44 -5.01 -8.59
N TRP A 93 -8.44 -4.23 -8.20
CA TRP A 93 -7.85 -3.19 -9.03
C TRP A 93 -6.33 -3.24 -8.99
N ASP A 94 -5.72 -2.62 -10.00
CA ASP A 94 -4.27 -2.45 -10.07
C ASP A 94 -3.85 -1.44 -9.01
N VAL A 95 -3.32 -1.97 -7.90
CA VAL A 95 -2.90 -1.16 -6.76
C VAL A 95 -1.74 -0.20 -7.12
N GLN A 96 -0.91 -0.50 -8.12
CA GLN A 96 0.17 0.43 -8.49
C GLN A 96 -0.42 1.65 -9.18
N ALA A 97 -1.25 1.42 -10.20
CA ALA A 97 -1.91 2.50 -10.91
C ALA A 97 -2.83 3.32 -9.99
N GLU A 98 -3.54 2.65 -9.08
CA GLU A 98 -4.63 3.25 -8.31
C GLU A 98 -4.24 3.76 -6.93
N ASN A 99 -3.20 3.20 -6.28
CA ASN A 99 -2.80 3.56 -4.90
C ASN A 99 -1.35 4.04 -4.78
N TRP A 100 -0.43 3.62 -5.66
CA TRP A 100 1.00 3.97 -5.61
C TRP A 100 1.39 4.88 -6.78
N GLY A 101 0.50 5.83 -7.11
CA GLY A 101 0.64 6.70 -8.27
C GLY A 101 1.90 7.56 -8.22
N GLY A 102 2.27 8.04 -7.02
CA GLY A 102 3.44 8.87 -6.80
C GLY A 102 4.74 8.09 -6.97
N GLU A 103 4.84 6.91 -6.38
CA GLU A 103 5.98 6.00 -6.52
C GLU A 103 6.17 5.55 -7.98
N MET A 104 5.07 5.31 -8.70
CA MET A 104 5.14 5.06 -10.14
C MET A 104 5.66 6.27 -10.94
N ALA A 105 5.48 7.50 -10.44
CA ALA A 105 5.92 8.71 -11.12
C ALA A 105 7.40 9.01 -10.86
N VAL A 106 7.87 8.82 -9.62
CA VAL A 106 9.22 9.23 -9.18
C VAL A 106 10.19 8.06 -8.98
N GLY A 107 9.71 6.83 -9.16
CA GLY A 107 10.40 5.58 -8.82
C GLY A 107 10.28 5.25 -7.32
N PHE A 108 10.23 3.96 -6.99
CA PHE A 108 10.06 3.48 -5.61
C PHE A 108 11.25 3.78 -4.70
N ASP A 109 12.47 3.73 -5.24
CA ASP A 109 13.69 4.05 -4.49
C ASP A 109 13.74 5.56 -4.17
N GLY A 110 13.89 5.89 -2.89
CA GLY A 110 13.86 7.27 -2.41
C GLY A 110 12.54 8.01 -2.67
N ALA A 111 11.45 7.31 -2.98
CA ALA A 111 10.19 7.92 -3.42
C ALA A 111 9.65 8.96 -2.42
N GLY A 112 9.80 8.68 -1.12
CA GLY A 112 9.34 9.57 -0.05
C GLY A 112 9.95 10.96 -0.15
N GLN A 113 11.28 11.04 -0.20
CA GLN A 113 11.99 12.31 -0.31
C GLN A 113 11.69 13.01 -1.64
N LYS A 114 11.72 12.28 -2.76
CA LYS A 114 11.42 12.85 -4.09
C LYS A 114 10.03 13.48 -4.14
N MET A 115 9.01 12.77 -3.63
CA MET A 115 7.65 13.32 -3.56
C MET A 115 7.57 14.51 -2.61
N TYR A 116 8.25 14.46 -1.45
CA TYR A 116 8.26 15.57 -0.50
C TYR A 116 8.85 16.84 -1.13
N ASP A 117 9.98 16.72 -1.82
CA ASP A 117 10.66 17.86 -2.47
C ASP A 117 9.76 18.46 -3.56
N LEU A 118 9.16 17.63 -4.42
CA LEU A 118 8.28 18.08 -5.49
C LEU A 118 6.98 18.70 -4.96
N LEU A 119 6.36 18.12 -3.93
CA LEU A 119 5.13 18.64 -3.34
C LEU A 119 5.39 19.90 -2.50
N SER A 120 6.56 20.04 -1.90
CA SER A 120 6.94 21.24 -1.14
C SER A 120 7.38 22.42 -2.02
N LEU A 121 7.58 22.17 -3.32
CA LEU A 121 8.02 23.18 -4.28
C LEU A 121 6.96 24.29 -4.43
N LYS A 122 7.40 25.56 -4.43
CA LYS A 122 6.53 26.70 -4.69
C LYS A 122 6.15 26.75 -6.17
N ARG A 123 4.91 27.16 -6.46
CA ARG A 123 4.35 27.22 -7.82
C ARG A 123 4.69 28.50 -8.58
N ASP A 124 5.34 29.48 -7.94
CA ASP A 124 5.75 30.76 -8.54
C ASP A 124 7.19 30.74 -9.10
N ILE A 125 7.82 29.57 -9.13
CA ILE A 125 9.10 29.36 -9.82
C ILE A 125 8.93 29.39 -11.35
N ASP A 126 10.04 29.33 -12.08
CA ASP A 126 10.04 29.26 -13.54
C ASP A 126 9.25 28.03 -14.06
N LEU A 127 8.21 28.31 -14.86
CA LEU A 127 7.32 27.31 -15.45
C LEU A 127 8.05 26.38 -16.44
N GLU A 128 9.15 26.85 -17.02
CA GLU A 128 9.95 26.04 -17.95
C GLU A 128 10.99 25.17 -17.26
N SER A 129 11.18 25.36 -15.94
CA SER A 129 12.10 24.55 -15.16
C SER A 129 11.66 23.08 -15.09
N GLU A 130 12.65 22.19 -15.06
CA GLU A 130 12.41 20.76 -14.95
C GLU A 130 11.68 20.41 -13.64
N ALA A 131 12.03 21.09 -12.54
CA ALA A 131 11.38 20.89 -11.25
C ALA A 131 9.89 21.24 -11.28
N TYR A 132 9.50 22.35 -11.93
CA TYR A 132 8.09 22.72 -12.08
C TYR A 132 7.34 21.66 -12.89
N LYS A 133 7.92 21.21 -14.01
CA LYS A 133 7.32 20.19 -14.88
C LYS A 133 7.10 18.88 -14.14
N GLN A 134 8.10 18.40 -13.41
CA GLN A 134 8.01 17.17 -12.61
C GLN A 134 6.97 17.26 -11.49
N ALA A 135 6.94 18.37 -10.75
CA ALA A 135 5.97 18.57 -9.67
C ALA A 135 4.53 18.67 -10.22
N SER A 136 4.36 19.37 -11.33
CA SER A 136 3.09 19.47 -12.03
C SER A 136 2.62 18.10 -12.55
N GLU A 137 3.51 17.34 -13.19
CA GLU A 137 3.20 16.00 -13.69
C GLU A 137 2.79 15.07 -12.55
N LEU A 138 3.52 15.07 -11.44
CA LEU A 138 3.18 14.30 -10.25
C LEU A 138 1.76 14.62 -9.76
N VAL A 139 1.44 15.90 -9.52
CA VAL A 139 0.13 16.31 -9.00
C VAL A 139 -0.99 15.93 -9.97
N TRP A 140 -0.84 16.22 -11.26
CA TRP A 140 -1.88 15.93 -12.24
C TRP A 140 -2.07 14.45 -12.48
N ARG A 141 -0.98 13.66 -12.44
CA ARG A 141 -1.08 12.20 -12.46
C ARG A 141 -1.90 11.69 -11.29
N LEU A 142 -1.59 12.12 -10.06
CA LEU A 142 -2.31 11.68 -8.86
C LEU A 142 -3.81 12.04 -8.92
N LEU A 143 -4.13 13.26 -9.36
CA LEU A 143 -5.51 13.73 -9.46
C LEU A 143 -6.31 13.02 -10.57
N ALA A 144 -5.67 12.75 -11.72
CA ALA A 144 -6.36 12.24 -12.91
C ALA A 144 -6.35 10.70 -13.03
N LYS A 145 -5.31 10.04 -12.54
CA LYS A 145 -5.05 8.61 -12.80
C LYS A 145 -5.11 7.73 -11.57
N SER A 146 -4.91 8.26 -10.36
CA SER A 146 -5.00 7.46 -9.13
C SER A 146 -6.39 7.57 -8.52
N SER A 147 -6.86 6.54 -7.83
CA SER A 147 -8.08 6.63 -7.01
C SER A 147 -7.74 7.08 -5.59
N MET A 148 -6.57 6.68 -5.11
CA MET A 148 -5.98 6.99 -3.82
C MET A 148 -4.47 7.20 -3.96
N GLN A 149 -3.83 7.89 -3.03
CA GLN A 149 -2.38 7.80 -2.86
C GLN A 149 -2.10 7.23 -1.48
N LYS A 150 -1.41 6.09 -1.42
CA LYS A 150 -0.95 5.52 -0.17
C LYS A 150 0.21 6.37 0.33
N ILE A 151 0.05 6.91 1.53
CA ILE A 151 1.12 7.57 2.26
C ILE A 151 1.60 6.58 3.32
N THR A 152 2.80 6.05 3.13
CA THR A 152 3.41 5.10 4.05
C THR A 152 4.39 5.82 4.97
N HIS A 153 4.49 5.32 6.21
CA HIS A 153 5.56 5.69 7.14
C HIS A 153 6.70 4.69 7.09
N GLY A 154 6.40 3.42 6.78
CA GLY A 154 7.36 2.31 6.64
C GLY A 154 8.46 2.29 7.69
N LYS A 155 8.12 2.67 8.93
CA LYS A 155 9.09 2.97 9.98
C LYS A 155 10.07 1.81 10.16
N ASN A 156 11.35 2.09 9.89
CA ASN A 156 12.46 1.14 9.97
C ASN A 156 12.39 -0.09 9.03
N LEU A 157 11.54 -0.09 8.00
CA LEU A 157 11.46 -1.20 7.03
C LEU A 157 12.38 -1.02 5.83
N THR A 158 12.61 0.22 5.42
CA THR A 158 13.42 0.60 4.24
C THR A 158 14.68 1.38 4.65
N HIS A 159 15.62 1.48 3.72
CA HIS A 159 16.75 2.42 3.84
C HIS A 159 16.27 3.87 3.66
N SER A 160 15.45 4.11 2.64
CA SER A 160 14.89 5.42 2.31
C SER A 160 13.79 5.83 3.28
N VAL A 161 13.74 7.13 3.59
CA VAL A 161 12.64 7.74 4.34
C VAL A 161 11.37 7.80 3.49
N HIS A 162 10.22 7.55 4.10
CA HIS A 162 8.93 7.64 3.43
C HIS A 162 8.24 8.97 3.67
N LEU A 163 7.37 9.35 2.73
CA LEU A 163 6.67 10.64 2.73
C LEU A 163 5.87 10.90 4.02
N GLY A 164 5.25 9.87 4.60
CA GLY A 164 4.51 10.02 5.86
C GLY A 164 5.40 10.53 7.00
N HIS A 165 6.60 9.97 7.16
CA HIS A 165 7.54 10.44 8.19
C HIS A 165 8.04 11.86 7.93
N LEU A 166 8.31 12.21 6.67
CA LEU A 166 8.72 13.57 6.33
C LEU A 166 7.64 14.60 6.69
N TRP A 167 6.36 14.26 6.49
CA TRP A 167 5.26 15.14 6.90
C TRP A 167 5.03 15.17 8.42
N ASP A 168 5.21 14.06 9.13
CA ASP A 168 5.16 14.05 10.60
C ASP A 168 6.21 15.00 11.20
N GLU A 169 7.42 15.01 10.64
CA GLU A 169 8.53 15.88 11.08
C GLU A 169 8.37 17.34 10.64
N ASN A 170 7.50 17.60 9.65
CA ASN A 170 7.28 18.93 9.09
C ASN A 170 5.78 19.28 9.03
N PRO A 171 5.12 19.53 10.17
CA PRO A 171 3.69 19.78 10.23
C PRO A 171 3.25 20.94 9.33
N GLY A 172 2.19 20.72 8.54
CA GLY A 172 1.61 21.70 7.63
C GLY A 172 2.30 21.82 6.26
N LYS A 173 3.42 21.13 6.04
CA LYS A 173 4.09 21.10 4.73
C LYS A 173 3.33 20.32 3.66
N ASP A 174 2.40 19.45 4.06
CA ASP A 174 1.54 18.70 3.14
C ASP A 174 0.57 19.61 2.36
N CYS A 175 0.27 20.80 2.87
CA CYS A 175 -0.68 21.74 2.25
C CYS A 175 -0.26 23.22 2.36
N GLU A 176 1.04 23.50 2.49
CA GLU A 176 1.55 24.87 2.61
C GLU A 176 1.14 25.74 1.41
N GLU A 177 0.66 26.95 1.68
CA GLU A 177 0.18 27.90 0.66
C GLU A 177 1.20 28.13 -0.46
N GLY A 178 0.71 28.14 -1.70
CA GLY A 178 1.51 28.38 -2.90
C GLY A 178 2.33 27.17 -3.35
N THR A 179 2.26 26.01 -2.69
CA THR A 179 3.01 24.81 -3.09
C THR A 179 2.22 23.88 -4.01
N PHE A 180 2.90 22.88 -4.58
CA PHE A 180 2.23 21.78 -5.28
C PHE A 180 1.44 20.85 -4.34
N GLY A 181 1.84 20.74 -3.08
CA GLY A 181 1.08 20.06 -2.02
C GLY A 181 -0.27 20.71 -1.76
N GLU A 182 -0.32 22.04 -1.65
CA GLU A 182 -1.58 22.79 -1.62
C GLU A 182 -2.43 22.50 -2.87
N LEU A 183 -1.83 22.53 -4.08
CA LEU A 183 -2.57 22.26 -5.31
C LEU A 183 -3.17 20.84 -5.32
N LEU A 184 -2.41 19.83 -4.89
CA LEU A 184 -2.89 18.47 -4.73
C LEU A 184 -4.07 18.43 -3.76
N ARG A 185 -3.94 19.04 -2.57
CA ARG A 185 -5.01 19.10 -1.57
C ARG A 185 -6.25 19.79 -2.11
N TYR A 186 -6.09 20.96 -2.74
CA TYR A 186 -7.18 21.68 -3.39
C TYR A 186 -7.89 20.81 -4.43
N GLY A 187 -7.12 20.13 -5.29
CA GLY A 187 -7.64 19.22 -6.31
C GLY A 187 -8.50 18.10 -5.71
N THR A 188 -8.05 17.48 -4.61
CA THR A 188 -8.78 16.38 -3.97
C THR A 188 -10.12 16.79 -3.34
N VAL A 189 -10.28 18.06 -2.96
CA VAL A 189 -11.50 18.56 -2.29
C VAL A 189 -12.44 19.29 -3.26
N ARG A 190 -11.89 20.00 -4.24
CA ARG A 190 -12.64 20.94 -5.09
C ARG A 190 -12.89 20.42 -6.50
N ARG A 191 -12.25 19.32 -6.91
CA ARG A 191 -12.44 18.73 -8.23
C ARG A 191 -13.14 17.38 -8.10
N ARG A 192 -14.07 17.14 -9.01
CA ARG A 192 -14.70 15.82 -9.19
C ARG A 192 -13.92 15.06 -10.25
N LYS A 193 -13.52 13.82 -9.95
CA LYS A 193 -12.95 12.92 -10.96
C LYS A 193 -14.02 12.62 -12.01
N THR A 194 -13.68 12.84 -13.27
CA THR A 194 -14.55 12.55 -14.43
C THR A 194 -14.37 11.13 -14.97
N ARG A 195 -13.31 10.45 -14.52
CA ARG A 195 -13.05 9.05 -14.83
C ARG A 195 -14.19 8.16 -14.30
N GLU A 196 -14.74 7.35 -15.20
CA GLU A 196 -15.86 6.45 -14.89
C GLU A 196 -15.40 5.11 -14.30
N THR A 197 -14.16 4.70 -14.56
CA THR A 197 -13.63 3.38 -14.16
C THR A 197 -12.23 3.47 -13.57
N ILE A 198 -11.92 2.57 -12.64
CA ILE A 198 -10.55 2.35 -12.15
C ILE A 198 -9.85 1.28 -13.00
N VAL A 199 -8.54 1.24 -12.98
CA VAL A 199 -7.75 0.16 -13.60
C VAL A 199 -8.02 -1.12 -12.83
N ARG A 200 -8.89 -1.98 -13.37
CA ARG A 200 -9.25 -3.25 -12.75
C ARG A 200 -8.17 -4.30 -12.98
N LYS A 201 -8.07 -5.24 -12.05
CA LYS A 201 -7.23 -6.44 -12.18
C LYS A 201 -8.11 -7.67 -11.97
N GLU A 202 -7.87 -8.71 -12.75
CA GLU A 202 -8.58 -9.97 -12.57
C GLU A 202 -8.24 -10.59 -11.22
N ALA A 203 -9.26 -11.09 -10.53
CA ALA A 203 -9.10 -11.83 -9.30
C ALA A 203 -8.65 -13.26 -9.64
N THR A 204 -7.35 -13.53 -9.56
CA THR A 204 -6.77 -14.83 -9.93
C THR A 204 -6.72 -15.77 -8.72
N LYS A 205 -7.20 -17.01 -8.88
CA LYS A 205 -7.09 -18.06 -7.86
C LYS A 205 -5.65 -18.18 -7.34
N ALA A 206 -5.50 -18.36 -6.03
CA ALA A 206 -4.19 -18.54 -5.43
C ALA A 206 -3.51 -19.81 -5.96
N LYS A 207 -2.19 -19.74 -6.22
CA LYS A 207 -1.38 -20.89 -6.65
C LYS A 207 -1.33 -22.00 -5.59
N VAL A 208 -1.44 -21.62 -4.32
CA VAL A 208 -1.47 -22.53 -3.17
C VAL A 208 -2.85 -22.42 -2.55
N LEU A 209 -3.46 -23.58 -2.28
CA LEU A 209 -4.81 -23.70 -1.76
C LEU A 209 -4.76 -24.44 -0.43
N LEU A 210 -5.63 -24.03 0.49
CA LEU A 210 -5.75 -24.55 1.84
C LEU A 210 -7.14 -25.19 1.99
N LYS A 211 -7.18 -26.31 2.70
CA LYS A 211 -8.41 -26.97 3.12
C LYS A 211 -8.80 -26.55 4.53
#